data_AF-A0AAE1VNV8-F1
#
_entry.id   AF-A0AAE1VNV8-F1
#
_cell.length_a   1.000
_cell.length_b   1.000
_cell.length_c   1.000
_cell.angle_alpha   90.00
_cell.angle_beta   90.00
_cell.angle_gamma   90.00
#
_symmetry.space_group_name_H-M   'P 1'
#
loop_
_entity.id
_entity.type
_entity.pdbx_description
1 polymer ?
#
loop_
_entity_poly.entity_id
_entity_poly.type
_entity_poly.pdbx_seq_one_letter_code
_entity_poly.pdbx_strand_id
1 'polypeptide(L)'
;MPCEPVHGAQAAILFISLYLVALDVGVIKGSLPPHGAEQFDGETPQGRKQRSTFFNYFVFCLSCGGLIAVTFVVWVEDNKGWQWGFGISTLAIL
;
A
#
# COMPACT_ATOMS: atom_id res chain seq x y z
N MET A 1 23.24 27.02 4.07
CA MET A 1 22.59 26.78 5.37
C MET A 1 22.91 25.35 5.77
N PRO A 2 23.50 25.08 6.95
CA PRO A 2 23.66 23.71 7.42
C PRO A 2 22.29 23.15 7.81
N CYS A 3 21.97 21.93 7.35
CA CYS A 3 20.74 21.25 7.74
C CYS A 3 20.86 20.75 9.19
N GLU A 4 19.91 21.12 10.05
CA GLU A 4 19.81 20.59 11.40
C GLU A 4 19.14 19.20 11.36
N PRO A 5 19.77 18.15 11.93
CA PRO A 5 19.17 16.83 11.96
C PRO A 5 17.95 16.81 12.87
N VAL A 6 16.95 15.97 12.55
CA VAL A 6 15.79 15.82 13.43
C VAL A 6 16.21 15.08 14.71
N HIS A 7 15.89 15.63 15.88
CA HIS A 7 16.25 15.06 17.19
C HIS A 7 15.08 15.04 18.20
N GLY A 8 15.23 14.21 19.24
CA GLY A 8 14.27 14.09 20.33
C GLY A 8 12.93 13.48 19.90
N ALA A 9 11.83 14.07 20.37
CA ALA A 9 10.48 13.55 20.14
C ALA A 9 10.10 13.48 18.65
N GLN A 10 10.57 14.44 17.83
CA GLN A 10 10.25 14.48 16.40
C GLN A 10 10.84 13.29 15.65
N ALA A 11 12.08 12.90 16.00
CA ALA A 11 12.72 11.71 15.44
C ALA A 11 12.01 10.43 15.89
N ALA A 12 11.63 10.35 17.16
CA ALA A 12 10.90 9.19 17.68
C ALA A 12 9.57 8.97 16.97
N ILE A 13 8.77 10.04 16.77
CA ILE A 13 7.48 9.96 16.06
C ILE A 13 7.68 9.51 14.61
N LEU A 14 8.70 10.02 13.92
CA LEU A 14 9.04 9.61 12.56
C LEU A 14 9.35 8.11 12.48
N PHE A 15 10.23 7.60 13.35
CA PHE A 15 10.57 6.17 13.31
C PHE A 15 9.39 5.27 13.71
N ILE A 16 8.64 5.64 14.75
CA ILE A 16 7.47 4.86 15.17
C ILE A 16 6.44 4.77 14.03
N SER A 17 6.11 5.90 13.40
CA SER A 17 5.16 5.91 12.27
C SER A 17 5.66 5.07 11.10
N LEU A 18 6.95 5.15 10.74
CA LEU A 18 7.54 4.31 9.70
C LEU A 18 7.45 2.81 10.02
N TYR A 19 7.72 2.41 11.27
CA TYR A 19 7.59 1.01 11.68
C TYR A 19 6.13 0.52 11.68
N LEU A 20 5.18 1.39 12.07
CA LEU A 20 3.76 1.06 12.01
C LEU A 20 3.30 0.85 10.56
N VAL A 21 3.72 1.70 9.62
CA VAL A 21 3.43 1.52 8.19
C VAL A 21 4.03 0.22 7.67
N ALA A 22 5.26 -0.11 8.05
CA ALA A 22 5.90 -1.36 7.64
C ALA A 22 5.14 -2.61 8.15
N LEU A 23 4.66 -2.56 9.40
CA LEU A 23 3.83 -3.62 9.99
C LEU A 23 2.49 -3.76 9.25
N ASP A 24 1.80 -2.66 9.01
CA ASP A 24 0.52 -2.63 8.30
C ASP A 24 0.61 -3.25 6.91
N VAL A 25 1.60 -2.79 6.12
CA VAL A 25 1.85 -3.31 4.77
C VAL A 25 2.16 -4.82 4.79
N GLY A 26 2.92 -5.29 5.79
CA GLY A 26 3.21 -6.70 5.98
C GLY A 26 1.96 -7.53 6.25
N VAL A 27 1.08 -7.05 7.13
CA VAL A 27 -0.19 -7.71 7.48
C VAL A 27 -1.11 -7.80 6.27
N ILE A 28 -1.33 -6.69 5.55
CA ILE A 28 -2.21 -6.66 4.37
C ILE A 28 -1.71 -7.63 3.29
N LYS A 29 -0.42 -7.59 2.97
CA LYS A 29 0.17 -8.47 1.94
C LYS A 29 0.10 -9.94 2.32
N GLY A 30 0.25 -10.28 3.60
CA GLY A 30 0.23 -11.66 4.08
C GLY A 30 -1.17 -12.26 4.18
N SER A 31 -2.18 -11.45 4.51
CA SER A 31 -3.53 -11.93 4.82
C SER A 31 -4.53 -11.79 3.66
N LEU A 32 -4.41 -10.74 2.86
CA LEU A 32 -5.41 -10.40 1.84
C LEU A 32 -5.47 -11.41 0.68
N PRO A 33 -4.33 -11.85 0.07
CA PRO A 33 -4.38 -12.80 -1.04
C PRO A 33 -4.93 -14.19 -0.66
N PRO A 34 -4.53 -14.79 0.49
CA PRO A 34 -5.16 -16.02 0.97
C PRO A 34 -6.66 -15.82 1.21
N HIS A 35 -7.07 -14.75 1.88
CA HIS A 35 -8.50 -14.50 2.12
C HIS A 35 -9.30 -14.41 0.81
N GLY A 36 -8.79 -13.68 -0.19
CA GLY A 36 -9.45 -13.59 -1.50
C GLY A 36 -9.48 -14.93 -2.24
N ALA A 37 -8.45 -15.77 -2.06
CA ALA A 37 -8.41 -17.10 -2.64
C ALA A 37 -9.45 -18.06 -2.06
N GLU A 38 -9.71 -17.99 -0.75
CA GLU A 38 -10.68 -18.84 -0.05
C GLU A 38 -12.14 -18.56 -0.45
N GLN A 39 -12.42 -17.43 -1.10
CA GLN A 39 -13.77 -17.12 -1.62
C GLN A 39 -14.19 -17.99 -2.81
N PHE A 40 -13.25 -18.70 -3.44
CA PHE A 40 -13.50 -19.52 -4.61
C PHE A 40 -13.35 -21.01 -4.28
N ASP A 41 -14.31 -21.82 -4.74
CA ASP A 41 -14.27 -23.27 -4.58
C ASP A 41 -13.12 -23.90 -5.40
N GLY A 42 -12.21 -24.58 -4.72
CA GLY A 42 -11.07 -25.27 -5.33
C GLY A 42 -11.40 -26.60 -5.97
N GLU A 43 -12.52 -27.22 -5.59
CA GLU A 43 -12.87 -28.58 -6.03
C GLU A 43 -13.53 -28.56 -7.41
N THR A 44 -14.23 -27.46 -7.75
CA THR A 44 -14.86 -27.30 -9.08
C THR A 44 -13.88 -26.74 -10.11
N PRO A 45 -13.93 -27.21 -11.38
CA PRO A 45 -13.16 -26.60 -12.47
C PRO A 45 -13.48 -25.12 -12.70
N GLN A 46 -14.74 -24.72 -12.44
CA GLN A 46 -15.19 -23.33 -12.59
C GLN A 46 -14.60 -22.43 -11.49
N GLY A 47 -14.63 -22.85 -10.22
CA GLY A 47 -14.08 -22.06 -9.12
C GLY A 47 -12.56 -21.88 -9.24
N ARG A 48 -11.82 -22.90 -9.68
CA ARG A 48 -10.38 -22.78 -10.02
C ARG A 48 -10.09 -21.75 -11.12
N LYS A 49 -10.91 -21.72 -12.18
CA LYS A 49 -10.78 -20.74 -13.27
C LYS A 49 -11.06 -19.32 -12.78
N GLN A 50 -12.08 -19.14 -11.94
CA GLN A 50 -12.42 -17.84 -11.35
C GLN A 50 -11.31 -17.36 -10.41
N ARG A 51 -10.76 -18.23 -9.56
CA ARG A 51 -9.61 -17.92 -8.69
C ARG A 51 -8.40 -17.44 -9.49
N SER A 52 -8.05 -18.13 -10.59
CA SER A 52 -6.95 -17.68 -11.47
C SER A 52 -7.23 -16.31 -12.10
N THR A 53 -8.47 -16.07 -12.53
CA THR A 53 -8.89 -14.78 -13.09
C THR A 53 -8.81 -13.67 -12.04
N PHE A 54 -9.24 -13.93 -10.80
CA PHE A 54 -9.11 -13.01 -9.67
C PHE A 54 -7.65 -12.61 -9.45
N PHE A 55 -6.72 -13.56 -9.38
CA PHE A 55 -5.30 -13.25 -9.20
C PHE A 55 -4.70 -12.46 -10.36
N ASN A 56 -5.10 -12.73 -11.60
CA ASN A 56 -4.67 -11.94 -12.76
C ASN A 56 -5.10 -10.47 -12.61
N TYR A 57 -6.36 -10.22 -12.27
CA TYR A 57 -6.85 -8.86 -12.03
C TYR A 57 -6.22 -8.21 -10.80
N PHE A 58 -6.03 -8.97 -9.72
CA PHE A 58 -5.41 -8.49 -8.49
C PHE A 58 -3.99 -7.97 -8.74
N VAL A 59 -3.16 -8.74 -9.45
CA VAL A 59 -1.79 -8.33 -9.81
C VAL A 59 -1.81 -7.14 -10.78
N PHE A 60 -2.71 -7.13 -11.77
CA PHE A 60 -2.87 -6.01 -12.69
C PHE A 60 -3.20 -4.70 -11.94
N CYS A 61 -4.18 -4.73 -11.05
CA CYS A 61 -4.56 -3.57 -10.24
C CYS A 61 -3.42 -3.12 -9.33
N LEU A 62 -2.67 -4.04 -8.72
CA LEU A 62 -1.48 -3.71 -7.92
C LEU A 62 -0.41 -3.01 -8.75
N SER A 63 -0.13 -3.49 -9.96
CA SER A 63 0.83 -2.85 -10.86
C SER A 63 0.38 -1.46 -11.29
N CYS A 64 -0.90 -1.29 -11.67
CA CYS A 64 -1.46 0.01 -12.01
C CYS A 64 -1.42 0.99 -10.83
N GLY A 65 -1.81 0.53 -9.64
CA GLY A 65 -1.73 1.33 -8.41
C GLY A 65 -0.29 1.75 -8.09
N GLY A 66 0.67 0.83 -8.24
CA GLY A 66 2.09 1.13 -8.09
C GLY A 66 2.58 2.20 -9.07
N LEU A 67 2.17 2.13 -10.34
CA LEU A 67 2.49 3.16 -11.34
C LEU A 67 1.91 4.52 -10.97
N ILE A 68 0.66 4.59 -10.51
CA ILE A 68 0.03 5.83 -10.06
C ILE A 68 0.75 6.40 -8.82
N ALA A 69 1.12 5.54 -7.88
CA ALA A 69 1.85 5.96 -6.68
C ALA A 69 3.20 6.61 -7.03
N VAL A 70 4.02 5.96 -7.86
CA VAL A 70 5.36 6.50 -8.19
C VAL A 70 5.34 7.68 -9.17
N THR A 71 4.19 7.98 -9.80
CA THR A 71 4.07 9.09 -10.75
C THR A 71 3.25 10.23 -10.16
N PHE A 72 1.95 10.00 -9.90
CA PHE A 72 1.02 11.04 -9.47
C PHE A 72 1.22 11.41 -8.01
N VAL A 73 1.36 10.44 -7.10
CA VAL A 73 1.49 10.73 -5.66
C VAL A 73 2.83 11.42 -5.39
N VAL A 74 3.92 10.91 -5.96
CA VAL A 74 5.24 11.58 -5.89
C VAL A 74 5.19 13.00 -6.45
N TRP A 75 4.50 13.21 -7.59
CA TRP A 75 4.33 14.55 -8.13
C TRP A 75 3.59 15.49 -7.15
N VAL A 76 2.56 15.00 -6.45
CA VAL A 76 1.85 15.78 -5.43
C VAL A 76 2.75 16.09 -4.25
N GLU A 77 3.52 15.13 -3.76
CA GLU A 77 4.46 15.32 -2.65
C GLU A 77 5.52 16.39 -2.98
N ASP A 78 6.09 16.34 -4.19
CA ASP A 78 7.12 17.27 -4.63
C ASP A 78 6.59 18.69 -4.94
N ASN A 79 5.37 18.81 -5.47
CA ASN A 79 4.83 20.10 -5.96
C ASN A 79 3.84 20.77 -5.00
N LYS A 80 3.08 19.99 -4.22
CA LYS A 80 2.07 20.49 -3.26
C LYS A 80 2.47 20.26 -1.81
N GLY A 81 3.47 19.42 -1.57
CA GLY A 81 4.01 19.12 -0.25
C GLY A 81 3.50 17.80 0.34
N TRP A 82 4.32 17.24 1.23
CA TRP A 82 4.12 15.93 1.87
C TRP A 82 2.80 15.76 2.63
N GLN A 83 2.23 16.84 3.16
CA GLN A 83 0.94 16.78 3.87
C GLN A 83 -0.21 16.32 2.95
N TRP A 84 -0.19 16.74 1.68
CA TRP A 84 -1.18 16.33 0.69
C TRP A 84 -0.96 14.89 0.23
N GLY A 85 0.31 14.46 0.06
CA GLY A 85 0.65 13.07 -0.29
C GLY A 85 0.21 12.07 0.80
N PHE A 86 0.51 12.39 2.06
CA PHE A 86 0.06 11.59 3.19
C PHE A 86 -1.46 11.63 3.35
N GLY A 87 -2.11 12.77 3.12
CA GLY A 87 -3.57 12.88 3.15
C GLY A 87 -4.28 11.99 2.12
N ILE A 88 -3.77 11.95 0.88
CA ILE A 88 -4.28 11.04 -0.16
C ILE A 88 -4.11 9.58 0.27
N SER A 89 -2.94 9.24 0.84
CA SER A 89 -2.66 7.88 1.33
C SER A 89 -3.61 7.48 2.46
N THR A 90 -3.87 8.36 3.41
CA THR A 90 -4.82 8.11 4.51
C THR A 90 -6.25 7.91 3.99
N LEU A 91 -6.71 8.73 3.02
CA LEU A 91 -8.04 8.58 2.42
C LEU A 91 -8.18 7.30 1.59
N ALA A 92 -7.09 6.79 1.01
CA ALA A 92 -7.13 5.56 0.24
C ALA A 92 -7.19 4.30 1.13
N ILE A 93 -6.72 4.40 2.37
CA ILE A 93 -6.72 3.30 3.35
C ILE A 93 -8.01 3.29 4.18
N LEU A 94 -8.63 4.45 4.41
CA LEU A 94 -9.91 4.62 5.13
C LEU A 94 -11.09 4.11 4.29
#